data_AF-A0A916DT30-F1
#
_entry.id   AF-A0A916DT30-F1
#
_cell.length_a   1.000
_cell.length_b   1.000
_cell.length_c   1.000
_cell.angle_alpha   90.00
_cell.angle_beta   90.00
_cell.angle_gamma   90.00
#
_symmetry.space_group_name_H-M   'P 1'
#
loop_
_entity.id
_entity.type
_entity.pdbx_description
1 polymer ?
#
loop_
_entity_poly.entity_id
_entity_poly.type
_entity_poly.pdbx_seq_one_letter_code
_entity_poly.pdbx_strand_id
1 'polypeptide(L)'
;MYGGLGPLQALFEPRRAAAKDEGVATRANGFGLSEDAARGLEAGSPVSFRAADGIRPARVVSVAEDGRSLLVEHEVGGRPQVSSIPASDVRALPGNLEPYRQTVDDAIRRAQSGGKMPPVASSADEVAWLYHTAMREQEALPPTDIISTPARERKREDVSDLLHYRGGKAEGPAFMPDRGLRADLVLGLPAAGKSKAMIEPLIEAHRSLLIDADEAKKLLDEYQDGRGASQVHKESGAIVEDRLLPRAIANGENLAIAMVGKNPVKIEDLLGELKAKGYETNLHFVDLPIEKAKQRILSRFVEECAFRSS
;
A
#
# COMPACT_ATOMS: atom_id res chain seq x y z
N MET A 1 7.89 13.24 1.11
CA MET A 1 7.69 12.43 -0.10
C MET A 1 7.91 10.91 0.14
N TYR A 2 7.05 10.25 0.93
CA TYR A 2 6.93 8.77 1.08
C TYR A 2 5.46 8.33 1.02
N GLY A 3 4.54 9.20 0.56
CA GLY A 3 3.09 9.07 0.75
C GLY A 3 2.44 7.88 0.05
N GLY A 4 3.22 7.13 -0.74
CA GLY A 4 2.85 5.86 -1.36
C GLY A 4 3.12 4.62 -0.51
N LEU A 5 3.88 4.70 0.60
CA LEU A 5 4.26 3.53 1.39
C LEU A 5 3.17 3.05 2.36
N GLY A 6 2.39 3.98 2.92
CA GLY A 6 1.41 3.67 3.98
C GLY A 6 0.29 2.68 3.66
N PRO A 7 -0.11 2.48 2.39
CA PRO A 7 -1.08 1.45 2.04
C PRO A 7 -0.46 0.12 1.58
N LEU A 8 0.88 0.01 1.50
CA LEU A 8 1.57 -1.12 0.86
C LEU A 8 1.46 -2.42 1.63
N GLN A 9 1.54 -2.37 2.95
CA GLN A 9 1.64 -3.55 3.79
C GLN A 9 0.43 -4.51 3.60
N ALA A 10 -0.76 -3.93 3.43
CA ALA A 10 -2.02 -4.66 3.33
C ALA A 10 -2.23 -5.52 2.07
N LEU A 11 -1.46 -5.30 1.00
CA LEU A 11 -1.65 -5.96 -0.29
C LEU A 11 -0.57 -7.00 -0.60
N PHE A 12 0.58 -6.94 0.07
CA PHE A 12 1.74 -7.78 -0.21
C PHE A 12 2.06 -8.79 0.91
N GLU A 13 1.33 -8.80 2.03
CA GLU A 13 1.49 -9.81 3.10
C GLU A 13 1.27 -11.26 2.60
N PRO A 14 2.25 -12.17 2.79
CA PRO A 14 1.95 -13.57 2.97
C PRO A 14 1.47 -13.83 4.41
N ARG A 15 0.45 -14.71 4.57
CA ARG A 15 0.11 -15.29 5.88
C ARG A 15 1.34 -16.07 6.39
N ARG A 16 2.05 -15.49 7.37
CA ARG A 16 3.15 -16.07 8.17
C ARG A 16 4.51 -16.24 7.47
N ALA A 17 5.52 -16.04 8.33
CA ALA A 17 6.96 -16.28 8.21
C ALA A 17 7.73 -15.30 7.31
N ALA A 18 8.35 -14.31 7.95
CA ALA A 18 9.43 -13.52 7.38
C ALA A 18 10.66 -14.42 7.16
N ALA A 19 11.09 -14.56 5.91
CA ALA A 19 12.38 -15.16 5.59
C ALA A 19 13.51 -14.36 6.25
N LYS A 20 14.42 -15.07 6.93
CA LYS A 20 15.74 -14.54 7.29
C LYS A 20 16.59 -14.55 6.02
N ASP A 21 16.61 -13.46 5.28
CA ASP A 21 17.44 -13.35 4.08
C ASP A 21 18.47 -12.23 4.25
N GLU A 22 19.71 -12.63 4.50
CA GLU A 22 20.90 -11.78 4.44
C GLU A 22 21.35 -11.72 2.97
N GLY A 23 21.26 -10.53 2.35
CA GLY A 23 22.04 -10.17 1.17
C GLY A 23 21.80 -10.98 -0.11
N VAL A 24 20.75 -10.65 -0.85
CA VAL A 24 20.56 -11.14 -2.23
C VAL A 24 21.57 -10.44 -3.16
N ALA A 25 22.73 -11.06 -3.39
CA ALA A 25 23.65 -10.66 -4.44
C ALA A 25 23.32 -11.42 -5.74
N THR A 26 22.37 -10.91 -6.52
CA THR A 26 22.16 -11.39 -7.91
C THR A 26 23.31 -10.91 -8.80
N ARG A 27 23.82 -11.76 -9.70
CA ARG A 27 24.76 -11.35 -10.76
C ARG A 27 24.12 -10.30 -11.67
N ALA A 28 24.93 -9.52 -12.41
CA ALA A 28 24.59 -8.31 -13.19
C ALA A 28 23.34 -8.33 -14.10
N ASN A 29 22.72 -9.49 -14.36
CA ASN A 29 21.50 -9.63 -15.18
C ASN A 29 20.28 -10.16 -14.37
N GLY A 30 20.34 -10.14 -13.03
CA GLY A 30 19.27 -10.56 -12.12
C GLY A 30 19.08 -12.08 -11.99
N PHE A 31 19.82 -12.91 -12.74
CA PHE A 31 19.75 -14.37 -12.71
C PHE A 31 20.94 -15.01 -12.01
N GLY A 32 20.70 -16.19 -11.46
CA GLY A 32 21.69 -16.99 -10.77
C GLY A 32 21.65 -16.72 -9.29
N LEU A 33 20.70 -17.36 -8.62
CA LEU A 33 20.61 -17.37 -7.17
C LEU A 33 21.87 -18.03 -6.59
N SER A 34 22.39 -17.44 -5.51
CA SER A 34 23.37 -18.15 -4.67
C SER A 34 22.71 -19.36 -4.02
N GLU A 35 23.51 -20.33 -3.59
CA GLU A 35 23.00 -21.50 -2.86
C GLU A 35 22.26 -21.08 -1.58
N ASP A 36 22.70 -19.99 -0.93
CA ASP A 36 22.03 -19.41 0.24
C ASP A 36 20.68 -18.77 -0.11
N ALA A 37 20.65 -17.92 -1.15
CA ALA A 37 19.41 -17.28 -1.59
C ALA A 37 18.38 -18.31 -2.10
N ALA A 38 18.84 -19.36 -2.76
CA ALA A 38 17.96 -20.46 -3.17
C ALA A 38 17.34 -21.14 -1.95
N ARG A 39 18.13 -21.45 -0.91
CA ARG A 39 17.65 -22.09 0.33
C ARG A 39 16.72 -21.21 1.15
N GLY A 40 16.78 -19.89 0.99
CA GLY A 40 15.85 -18.94 1.58
C GLY A 40 14.44 -18.97 0.98
N LEU A 41 14.25 -19.57 -0.20
CA LEU A 41 12.96 -19.63 -0.87
C LEU A 41 12.05 -20.72 -0.28
N GLU A 42 10.79 -20.36 -0.05
CA GLU A 42 9.77 -21.26 0.48
C GLU A 42 8.87 -21.82 -0.62
N ALA A 43 8.15 -22.91 -0.32
CA ALA A 43 7.14 -23.43 -1.23
C ALA A 43 6.07 -22.37 -1.52
N GLY A 44 5.77 -22.17 -2.80
CA GLY A 44 4.84 -21.16 -3.31
C GLY A 44 5.49 -19.82 -3.66
N SER A 45 6.76 -19.57 -3.29
CA SER A 45 7.48 -18.35 -3.65
C SER A 45 7.49 -18.15 -5.17
N PRO A 46 7.12 -16.96 -5.68
CA PRO A 46 7.15 -16.68 -7.11
C PRO A 46 8.60 -16.46 -7.56
N VAL A 47 8.98 -17.16 -8.62
CA VAL A 47 10.30 -17.05 -9.26
C VAL A 47 10.13 -16.95 -10.77
N SER A 48 11.19 -16.55 -11.46
CA SER A 48 11.29 -16.73 -12.90
C SER A 48 12.54 -17.55 -13.22
N PHE A 49 12.49 -18.34 -14.29
CA PHE A 49 13.66 -19.07 -14.76
C PHE A 49 13.90 -18.90 -16.26
N ARG A 50 15.13 -19.17 -16.70
CA ARG A 50 15.49 -19.21 -18.12
C ARG A 50 15.05 -20.55 -18.72
N ALA A 51 14.12 -20.48 -19.67
CA ALA A 51 13.76 -21.58 -20.55
C ALA A 51 14.33 -21.35 -21.95
N ALA A 52 14.27 -22.38 -22.80
CA ALA A 52 14.79 -22.31 -24.17
C ALA A 52 14.09 -21.25 -25.04
N ASP A 53 12.83 -20.93 -24.74
CA ASP A 53 11.99 -19.98 -25.47
C ASP A 53 11.88 -18.60 -24.80
N GLY A 54 12.61 -18.38 -23.70
CA GLY A 54 12.63 -17.11 -22.98
C GLY A 54 12.53 -17.28 -21.47
N ILE A 55 12.10 -16.23 -20.79
CA ILE A 55 11.94 -16.22 -19.34
C ILE A 55 10.54 -16.67 -18.98
N ARG A 56 10.42 -17.64 -18.07
CA ARG A 56 9.12 -18.18 -17.64
C ARG A 56 8.87 -17.94 -16.16
N PRO A 57 7.67 -17.47 -15.77
CA PRO A 57 7.27 -17.41 -14.37
C PRO A 57 6.98 -18.82 -13.84
N ALA A 58 7.27 -19.04 -12.56
CA ALA A 58 7.03 -20.29 -11.87
C ALA A 58 6.78 -20.06 -10.37
N ARG A 59 6.36 -21.12 -9.68
CA ARG A 59 6.29 -21.18 -8.21
C ARG A 59 7.21 -22.25 -7.68
N VAL A 60 7.93 -21.96 -6.61
CA VAL A 60 8.78 -22.95 -5.95
C VAL A 60 7.90 -24.06 -5.37
N VAL A 61 8.26 -25.32 -5.63
CA VAL A 61 7.68 -26.50 -4.98
C VAL A 61 8.57 -26.92 -3.82
N SER A 62 9.87 -27.02 -4.07
CA SER A 62 10.89 -27.29 -3.05
C SER A 62 12.28 -26.86 -3.54
N VAL A 63 13.21 -26.73 -2.61
CA VAL A 63 14.62 -26.41 -2.89
C VAL A 63 15.47 -27.61 -2.47
N ALA A 64 16.48 -27.96 -3.27
CA ALA A 64 17.44 -28.99 -2.89
C ALA A 64 18.24 -28.58 -1.65
N GLU A 65 18.65 -29.54 -0.81
CA GLU A 65 19.39 -29.25 0.44
C GLU A 65 20.70 -28.49 0.20
N ASP A 66 21.34 -28.73 -0.95
CA ASP A 66 22.58 -28.05 -1.36
C ASP A 66 22.34 -26.66 -1.98
N GLY A 67 21.08 -26.25 -2.16
CA GLY A 67 20.71 -24.97 -2.76
C GLY A 67 21.02 -24.85 -4.27
N ARG A 68 21.47 -25.92 -4.94
CA ARG A 68 21.91 -25.83 -6.35
C ARG A 68 20.78 -25.96 -7.36
N SER A 69 19.63 -26.48 -6.95
CA SER A 69 18.47 -26.66 -7.82
C SER A 69 17.16 -26.49 -7.07
N LEU A 70 16.12 -26.13 -7.82
CA LEU A 70 14.77 -25.93 -7.33
C LEU A 70 13.81 -26.79 -8.16
N LEU A 71 12.85 -27.43 -7.49
CA LEU A 71 11.64 -27.90 -8.16
C LEU A 71 10.69 -26.73 -8.26
N VAL A 72 10.24 -26.42 -9.47
CA VAL A 72 9.30 -25.33 -9.72
C VAL A 72 8.10 -25.82 -10.53
N GLU A 73 6.92 -25.29 -10.20
CA GLU A 73 5.69 -25.46 -10.95
C GLU A 73 5.51 -24.28 -11.92
N HIS A 74 5.32 -24.56 -13.20
CA HIS A 74 5.12 -23.57 -14.26
C HIS A 74 4.10 -24.07 -15.28
N GLU A 75 3.56 -23.17 -16.11
CA GLU A 75 2.61 -23.54 -17.16
C GLU A 75 3.30 -23.73 -18.51
N VAL A 76 2.96 -24.83 -19.20
CA VAL A 76 3.36 -25.09 -20.59
C VAL A 76 2.11 -25.42 -21.40
N GLY A 77 1.77 -24.56 -22.36
CA GLY A 77 0.55 -24.74 -23.16
C GLY A 77 -0.74 -24.77 -22.31
N GLY A 78 -0.78 -24.00 -21.22
CA GLY A 78 -1.92 -23.92 -20.30
C GLY A 78 -2.08 -25.12 -19.37
N ARG A 79 -1.05 -25.97 -19.24
CA ARG A 79 -1.04 -27.10 -18.28
C ARG A 79 0.07 -26.91 -17.26
N PRO A 80 -0.21 -27.15 -15.97
CA PRO A 80 0.82 -27.10 -14.93
C PRO A 80 1.82 -28.25 -15.14
N GLN A 81 3.10 -27.92 -15.00
CA GLN A 81 4.22 -28.85 -15.10
C GLN A 81 5.21 -28.53 -13.98
N VAL A 82 5.77 -29.59 -13.36
CA VAL A 82 6.88 -29.46 -12.42
C VAL A 82 8.19 -29.75 -13.14
N SER A 83 9.21 -28.94 -12.88
CA SER A 83 10.54 -29.11 -13.47
C SER A 83 11.63 -28.80 -12.46
N SER A 84 12.74 -29.53 -12.55
CA SER A 84 13.95 -29.25 -11.79
C SER A 84 14.81 -28.25 -12.55
N ILE A 85 15.07 -27.09 -11.95
CA ILE A 85 15.79 -26.00 -12.58
C ILE A 85 17.04 -25.67 -11.75
N PRO A 86 18.23 -25.53 -12.35
CA PRO A 86 19.42 -25.05 -11.66
C PRO A 86 19.19 -23.67 -11.04
N ALA A 87 19.66 -23.45 -9.82
CA ALA A 87 19.59 -22.14 -9.15
C ALA A 87 20.29 -21.04 -9.98
N SER A 88 21.30 -21.40 -10.78
CA SER A 88 21.98 -20.53 -11.73
C SER A 88 21.08 -19.93 -12.82
N ASP A 89 19.97 -20.61 -13.13
CA ASP A 89 19.00 -20.20 -14.16
C ASP A 89 17.71 -19.60 -13.56
N VAL A 90 17.63 -19.53 -12.24
CA VAL A 90 16.50 -18.95 -11.51
C VAL A 90 16.82 -17.52 -11.10
N ARG A 91 15.79 -16.69 -11.02
CA ARG A 91 15.79 -15.38 -10.37
C ARG A 91 14.55 -15.20 -9.50
N ALA A 92 14.70 -14.38 -8.47
CA ALA A 92 13.62 -13.96 -7.59
C ALA A 92 13.86 -12.52 -7.14
N LEU A 93 12.78 -11.79 -6.86
CA LEU A 93 12.85 -10.52 -6.15
C LEU A 93 12.40 -10.73 -4.69
N PRO A 94 13.06 -10.06 -3.72
CA PRO A 94 12.58 -10.01 -2.33
C PRO A 94 11.11 -9.61 -2.20
N GLY A 95 10.46 -10.04 -1.13
CA GLY A 95 9.07 -9.67 -0.83
C GLY A 95 8.04 -10.20 -1.85
N ASN A 96 8.34 -11.32 -2.53
CA ASN A 96 7.48 -11.92 -3.55
C ASN A 96 7.18 -10.98 -4.74
N LEU A 97 8.11 -10.06 -5.07
CA LEU A 97 7.90 -9.04 -6.09
C LEU A 97 8.20 -9.49 -7.53
N GLU A 98 8.72 -10.71 -7.73
CA GLU A 98 9.12 -11.20 -9.07
C GLU A 98 8.00 -11.11 -10.13
N PRO A 99 6.70 -11.36 -9.81
CA PRO A 99 5.61 -11.16 -10.78
C PRO A 99 5.47 -9.71 -11.28
N TYR A 100 6.01 -8.74 -10.55
CA TYR A 100 5.91 -7.31 -10.85
C TYR A 100 7.22 -6.72 -11.41
N ARG A 101 8.25 -7.54 -11.67
CA ARG A 101 9.55 -7.06 -12.17
C ARG A 101 9.41 -6.15 -13.38
N GLN A 102 8.61 -6.54 -14.37
CA GLN A 102 8.38 -5.73 -15.57
C GLN A 102 7.75 -4.37 -15.24
N THR A 103 6.78 -4.33 -14.31
CA THR A 103 6.17 -3.08 -13.86
C THR A 103 7.18 -2.16 -13.20
N VAL A 104 8.09 -2.72 -12.41
CA VAL A 104 9.18 -1.98 -11.77
C VAL A 104 10.14 -1.43 -12.82
N ASP A 105 10.59 -2.26 -13.77
CA ASP A 105 11.48 -1.84 -14.86
C ASP A 105 10.85 -0.72 -15.70
N ASP A 106 9.54 -0.81 -16.01
CA ASP A 106 8.80 0.22 -16.72
C ASP A 106 8.69 1.53 -15.92
N ALA A 107 8.52 1.45 -14.60
CA ALA A 107 8.52 2.63 -13.72
C ALA A 107 9.90 3.28 -13.65
N ILE A 108 10.98 2.50 -13.57
CA ILE A 108 12.36 3.00 -13.59
C ILE A 108 12.62 3.77 -14.88
N ARG A 109 12.28 3.18 -16.04
CA ARG A 109 12.41 3.83 -17.35
C ARG A 109 11.63 5.14 -17.43
N ARG A 110 10.38 5.15 -16.97
CA ARG A 110 9.54 6.37 -16.94
C ARG A 110 10.18 7.45 -16.07
N ALA A 111 10.60 7.12 -14.85
CA ALA A 111 11.26 8.05 -13.94
C ALA A 111 12.54 8.66 -14.55
N GLN A 112 13.39 7.83 -15.18
CA GLN A 112 14.60 8.30 -15.88
C GLN A 112 14.28 9.25 -17.05
N SER A 113 13.21 9.00 -17.79
CA SER A 113 12.80 9.83 -18.93
C SER A 113 12.08 11.13 -18.54
N GLY A 114 11.44 11.17 -17.36
CA GLY A 114 10.51 12.22 -16.95
C GLY A 114 11.14 13.49 -16.36
N GLY A 115 12.46 13.52 -16.15
CA GLY A 115 13.23 14.70 -15.78
C GLY A 115 12.93 15.35 -14.40
N LYS A 116 11.96 14.83 -13.64
CA LYS A 116 11.51 15.46 -12.38
C LYS A 116 12.16 14.91 -11.11
N MET A 117 12.78 13.72 -11.15
CA MET A 117 13.65 13.18 -10.09
C MET A 117 14.33 11.89 -10.61
N PRO A 118 15.58 11.58 -10.21
CA PRO A 118 16.17 10.27 -10.51
C PRO A 118 15.34 9.16 -9.85
N PRO A 119 15.20 7.98 -10.46
CA PRO A 119 14.50 6.87 -9.82
C PRO A 119 15.16 6.51 -8.49
N VAL A 120 14.39 5.94 -7.57
CA VAL A 120 14.90 5.40 -6.29
C VAL A 120 16.13 4.51 -6.47
N ALA A 121 16.15 3.77 -7.57
CA ALA A 121 17.13 2.75 -7.88
C ALA A 121 17.20 2.53 -9.40
N SER A 122 18.29 1.92 -9.84
CA SER A 122 18.58 1.71 -11.27
C SER A 122 18.18 0.32 -11.79
N SER A 123 17.76 -0.58 -10.89
CA SER A 123 17.36 -1.95 -11.22
C SER A 123 16.19 -2.44 -10.36
N ALA A 124 15.43 -3.41 -10.87
CA ALA A 124 14.34 -4.01 -10.11
C ALA A 124 14.80 -4.72 -8.82
N ASP A 125 16.00 -5.30 -8.82
CA ASP A 125 16.58 -5.98 -7.65
C ASP A 125 16.85 -4.97 -6.51
N GLU A 126 17.42 -3.81 -6.85
CA GLU A 126 17.66 -2.72 -5.90
C GLU A 126 16.34 -2.10 -5.41
N VAL A 127 15.36 -1.89 -6.30
CA VAL A 127 14.01 -1.44 -5.90
C VAL A 127 13.36 -2.43 -4.94
N ALA A 128 13.39 -3.73 -5.26
CA ALA A 128 12.75 -4.75 -4.43
C ALA A 128 13.43 -4.88 -3.07
N TRP A 129 14.75 -4.76 -3.02
CA TRP A 129 15.49 -4.72 -1.76
C TRP A 129 15.09 -3.50 -0.92
N LEU A 130 15.10 -2.29 -1.50
CA LEU A 130 14.71 -1.07 -0.79
C LEU A 130 13.27 -1.12 -0.31
N TYR A 131 12.35 -1.61 -1.15
CA TYR A 131 10.96 -1.83 -0.80
C TYR A 131 10.83 -2.77 0.39
N HIS A 132 11.45 -3.95 0.31
CA HIS A 132 11.36 -4.97 1.34
C HIS A 132 11.97 -4.50 2.67
N THR A 133 13.12 -3.83 2.62
CA THR A 133 13.76 -3.22 3.79
C THR A 133 12.86 -2.16 4.42
N ALA A 134 12.30 -1.25 3.63
CA ALA A 134 11.40 -0.21 4.13
C ALA A 134 10.15 -0.79 4.80
N MET A 135 9.57 -1.87 4.26
CA MET A 135 8.44 -2.56 4.88
C MET A 135 8.81 -3.17 6.25
N ARG A 136 9.99 -3.79 6.37
CA ARG A 136 10.45 -4.37 7.64
C ARG A 136 10.77 -3.31 8.69
N GLU A 137 11.38 -2.21 8.28
CA GLU A 137 11.62 -1.07 9.16
C GLU A 137 10.30 -0.52 9.71
N GLN A 138 9.29 -0.39 8.84
CA GLN A 138 7.93 0.02 9.22
C GLN A 138 7.28 -0.92 10.23
N GLU A 139 7.44 -2.23 10.07
CA GLU A 139 6.91 -3.23 11.01
C GLU A 139 7.56 -3.17 12.39
N ALA A 140 8.83 -2.75 12.46
CA ALA A 140 9.56 -2.64 13.72
C ALA A 140 9.20 -1.38 14.52
N LEU A 141 8.55 -0.38 13.91
CA LEU A 141 8.19 0.85 14.59
C LEU A 141 6.99 0.62 15.54
N PRO A 142 7.09 1.05 16.82
CA PRO A 142 6.03 0.84 17.78
C PRO A 142 4.81 1.72 17.43
N PRO A 143 3.59 1.16 17.42
CA PRO A 143 2.37 1.92 17.10
C PRO A 143 2.23 3.18 17.95
N THR A 144 1.68 4.26 17.41
CA THR A 144 1.44 5.50 18.18
C THR A 144 0.11 5.53 18.91
N ASP A 145 -0.84 4.66 18.57
CA ASP A 145 -2.15 4.58 19.24
C ASP A 145 -2.05 4.18 20.71
N ILE A 146 -0.98 3.48 21.10
CA ILE A 146 -0.73 3.09 22.50
C ILE A 146 -0.20 4.26 23.37
N ILE A 147 0.17 5.39 22.77
CA ILE A 147 0.68 6.55 23.51
C ILE A 147 -0.51 7.27 24.17
N SER A 148 -0.65 7.12 25.49
CA SER A 148 -1.77 7.67 26.27
C SER A 148 -1.31 8.80 27.20
N THR A 149 -0.87 9.92 26.63
CA THR A 149 -0.49 11.12 27.40
C THR A 149 -1.42 12.30 27.11
N PRO A 150 -1.62 13.25 28.04
CA PRO A 150 -2.44 14.44 27.79
C PRO A 150 -1.95 15.30 26.61
N ALA A 151 -0.63 15.30 26.34
CA ALA A 151 -0.08 15.97 25.17
C ALA A 151 -0.47 15.26 23.87
N ARG A 152 -0.48 13.91 23.85
CA ARG A 152 -0.90 13.14 22.68
C ARG A 152 -2.40 13.27 22.42
N GLU A 153 -3.22 13.27 23.47
CA GLU A 153 -4.66 13.52 23.33
C GLU A 153 -4.95 14.88 22.70
N ARG A 154 -4.28 15.94 23.18
CA ARG A 154 -4.39 17.28 22.57
C ARG A 154 -3.96 17.30 21.11
N LYS A 155 -2.86 16.64 20.75
CA LYS A 155 -2.46 16.51 19.34
C LYS A 155 -3.55 15.85 18.50
N ARG A 156 -4.23 14.81 19.02
CA ARG A 156 -5.33 14.14 18.30
C ARG A 156 -6.54 15.05 18.11
N GLU A 157 -6.86 15.88 19.10
CA GLU A 157 -7.88 16.93 18.99
C GLU A 157 -7.47 17.98 17.96
N ASP A 158 -6.26 18.52 18.05
CA ASP A 158 -5.72 19.51 17.11
C ASP A 158 -5.75 19.01 15.66
N VAL A 159 -5.39 17.73 15.44
CA VAL A 159 -5.48 17.09 14.11
C VAL A 159 -6.93 17.02 13.63
N SER A 160 -7.85 16.59 14.48
CA SER A 160 -9.28 16.54 14.13
C SER A 160 -9.84 17.93 13.80
N ASP A 161 -9.47 18.95 14.58
CA ASP A 161 -9.90 20.34 14.38
C ASP A 161 -9.35 20.90 13.07
N LEU A 162 -8.07 20.63 12.78
CA LEU A 162 -7.43 21.09 11.56
C LEU A 162 -8.03 20.43 10.31
N LEU A 163 -8.32 19.14 10.38
CA LEU A 163 -9.03 18.43 9.32
C LEU A 163 -10.42 19.03 9.11
N HIS A 164 -11.20 19.21 10.18
CA HIS A 164 -12.55 19.81 10.08
C HIS A 164 -12.49 21.20 9.42
N TYR A 165 -11.58 22.06 9.89
CA TYR A 165 -11.38 23.40 9.34
C TYR A 165 -11.01 23.40 7.86
N ARG A 166 -10.27 22.41 7.38
CA ARG A 166 -9.78 22.29 6.00
C ARG A 166 -10.61 21.36 5.11
N GLY A 167 -11.82 21.00 5.54
CA GLY A 167 -12.71 20.18 4.72
C GLY A 167 -12.28 18.72 4.64
N GLY A 168 -11.58 18.25 5.67
CA GLY A 168 -11.07 16.89 5.80
C GLY A 168 -9.73 16.64 5.13
N LYS A 169 -9.04 17.68 4.67
CA LYS A 169 -7.72 17.60 4.02
C LYS A 169 -6.61 18.05 4.96
N ALA A 170 -5.45 17.41 4.89
CA ALA A 170 -4.28 17.83 5.66
C ALA A 170 -3.80 19.24 5.26
N GLU A 171 -3.95 19.57 3.99
CA GLU A 171 -3.57 20.86 3.40
C GLU A 171 -4.74 21.45 2.63
N GLY A 172 -4.83 22.78 2.65
CA GLY A 172 -5.88 23.51 1.95
C GLY A 172 -6.37 24.73 2.73
N PRO A 173 -7.19 25.56 2.08
CA PRO A 173 -7.83 26.70 2.73
C PRO A 173 -8.91 26.21 3.71
N ALA A 174 -9.47 27.17 4.46
CA ALA A 174 -10.69 26.94 5.21
C ALA A 174 -11.80 26.41 4.30
N PHE A 175 -12.56 25.44 4.78
CA PHE A 175 -13.67 24.84 4.06
C PHE A 175 -14.85 24.67 5.00
N MET A 176 -16.01 25.14 4.57
CA MET A 176 -17.26 24.98 5.32
C MET A 176 -18.13 23.96 4.61
N PRO A 177 -18.31 22.74 5.15
CA PRO A 177 -19.19 21.76 4.55
C PRO A 177 -20.66 22.18 4.65
N ASP A 178 -21.45 21.79 3.66
CA ASP A 178 -22.90 22.02 3.69
C ASP A 178 -23.57 21.10 4.71
N ARG A 179 -24.67 21.54 5.32
CA ARG A 179 -25.42 20.79 6.34
C ARG A 179 -26.68 20.15 5.78
N GLY A 180 -26.50 19.28 4.78
CA GLY A 180 -27.58 18.66 4.02
C GLY A 180 -27.92 17.23 4.42
N LEU A 181 -27.27 16.66 5.45
CA LEU A 181 -27.45 15.26 5.85
C LEU A 181 -27.23 14.27 4.71
N ARG A 182 -26.25 14.52 3.84
CA ARG A 182 -25.83 13.57 2.79
C ARG A 182 -24.58 12.82 3.20
N ALA A 183 -24.53 11.51 2.97
CA ALA A 183 -23.31 10.73 3.17
C ALA A 183 -23.01 9.84 1.96
N ASP A 184 -21.87 10.08 1.31
CA ASP A 184 -21.35 9.26 0.21
C ASP A 184 -20.19 8.40 0.73
N LEU A 185 -20.40 7.09 0.88
CA LEU A 185 -19.34 6.12 1.18
C LEU A 185 -18.69 5.65 -0.11
N VAL A 186 -17.38 5.85 -0.24
CA VAL A 186 -16.58 5.43 -1.39
C VAL A 186 -15.65 4.29 -1.00
N LEU A 187 -15.96 3.10 -1.51
CA LEU A 187 -15.22 1.86 -1.30
C LEU A 187 -14.20 1.61 -2.42
N GLY A 188 -13.07 1.00 -2.07
CA GLY A 188 -12.10 0.48 -3.04
C GLY A 188 -10.70 0.32 -2.46
N LEU A 189 -9.82 -0.37 -3.17
CA LEU A 189 -8.45 -0.60 -2.70
C LEU A 189 -7.65 0.70 -2.60
N PRO A 190 -6.59 0.75 -1.77
CA PRO A 190 -5.61 1.81 -1.88
C PRO A 190 -5.05 1.93 -3.31
N ALA A 191 -4.74 3.14 -3.74
CA ALA A 191 -4.34 3.45 -5.12
C ALA A 191 -5.36 3.08 -6.22
N ALA A 192 -6.61 2.74 -5.87
CA ALA A 192 -7.69 2.54 -6.86
C ALA A 192 -8.04 3.82 -7.64
N GLY A 193 -7.64 5.00 -7.13
CA GLY A 193 -7.94 6.30 -7.74
C GLY A 193 -9.20 6.95 -7.19
N LYS A 194 -9.71 6.47 -6.04
CA LYS A 194 -10.93 6.95 -5.36
C LYS A 194 -10.97 8.47 -5.21
N SER A 195 -9.85 9.08 -4.82
CA SER A 195 -9.74 10.52 -4.58
C SER A 195 -10.15 11.34 -5.81
N LYS A 196 -9.49 11.14 -6.95
CA LYS A 196 -9.79 11.88 -8.19
C LYS A 196 -11.05 11.40 -8.91
N ALA A 197 -11.33 10.10 -8.87
CA ALA A 197 -12.40 9.54 -9.68
C ALA A 197 -13.80 9.73 -9.08
N MET A 198 -13.91 9.85 -7.75
CA MET A 198 -15.20 9.92 -7.06
C MET A 198 -15.22 10.97 -5.94
N ILE A 199 -14.24 10.97 -5.05
CA ILE A 199 -14.28 11.83 -3.85
C ILE A 199 -14.23 13.32 -4.20
N GLU A 200 -13.29 13.75 -5.05
CA GLU A 200 -13.16 15.16 -5.48
C GLU A 200 -14.46 15.66 -6.13
N PRO A 201 -15.05 14.95 -7.13
CA PRO A 201 -16.36 15.30 -7.68
C PRO A 201 -17.48 15.42 -6.63
N LEU A 202 -17.53 14.51 -5.65
CA LEU A 202 -18.55 14.53 -4.60
C LEU A 202 -18.38 15.73 -3.65
N ILE A 203 -17.14 16.06 -3.28
CA ILE A 203 -16.83 17.24 -2.48
C ILE A 203 -17.20 18.51 -3.25
N GLU A 204 -16.90 18.59 -4.54
CA GLU A 204 -17.24 19.76 -5.37
C GLU A 204 -18.75 19.93 -5.54
N ALA A 205 -19.46 18.83 -5.82
CA ALA A 205 -20.90 18.86 -6.09
C ALA A 205 -21.76 19.11 -4.84
N HIS A 206 -21.35 18.54 -3.70
CA HIS A 206 -22.18 18.52 -2.48
C HIS A 206 -21.55 19.26 -1.30
N ARG A 207 -20.37 19.87 -1.51
CA ARG A 207 -19.60 20.54 -0.45
C ARG A 207 -19.41 19.63 0.76
N SER A 208 -19.12 18.36 0.51
CA SER A 208 -18.96 17.35 1.54
C SER A 208 -17.63 17.50 2.29
N LEU A 209 -17.66 17.26 3.60
CA LEU A 209 -16.47 17.06 4.41
C LEU A 209 -15.83 15.70 4.06
N LEU A 210 -14.53 15.70 3.77
CA LEU A 210 -13.78 14.47 3.56
C LEU A 210 -13.52 13.75 4.90
N ILE A 211 -13.87 12.48 4.97
CA ILE A 211 -13.56 11.59 6.09
C ILE A 211 -12.55 10.55 5.56
N ASP A 212 -11.25 10.81 5.78
CA ASP A 212 -10.15 9.96 5.30
C ASP A 212 -8.98 9.92 6.29
N ALA A 213 -8.65 8.71 6.77
CA ALA A 213 -7.53 8.50 7.69
C ALA A 213 -6.17 8.82 7.06
N ASP A 214 -6.03 8.71 5.73
CA ASP A 214 -4.77 9.05 5.06
C ASP A 214 -4.47 10.56 5.11
N GLU A 215 -5.49 11.42 5.23
CA GLU A 215 -5.30 12.85 5.49
C GLU A 215 -4.86 13.11 6.93
N ALA A 216 -5.43 12.39 7.91
CA ALA A 216 -5.01 12.49 9.31
C ALA A 216 -3.55 12.08 9.52
N LYS A 217 -3.07 11.03 8.82
CA LYS A 217 -1.67 10.57 8.90
C LYS A 217 -0.69 11.71 8.61
N LYS A 218 -0.95 12.52 7.58
CA LYS A 218 -0.05 13.60 7.15
C LYS A 218 0.18 14.68 8.23
N LEU A 219 -0.70 14.77 9.22
CA LEU A 219 -0.62 15.73 10.32
C LEU A 219 0.07 15.18 11.58
N LEU A 220 0.49 13.92 11.57
CA LEU A 220 1.24 13.28 12.64
C LEU A 220 2.73 13.28 12.30
N ASP A 221 3.55 13.74 13.25
CA ASP A 221 4.99 13.96 13.02
C ASP A 221 5.70 12.64 12.69
N GLU A 222 5.26 11.55 13.32
CA GLU A 222 5.76 10.19 13.10
C GLU A 222 5.46 9.65 11.70
N TYR A 223 4.48 10.21 10.97
CA TYR A 223 4.21 9.79 9.61
C TYR A 223 5.45 9.91 8.72
N GLN A 224 6.30 10.93 8.97
CA GLN A 224 7.56 11.14 8.28
C GLN A 224 7.41 10.93 6.78
N ASP A 225 6.47 11.69 6.22
CA ASP A 225 6.12 11.67 4.82
C ASP A 225 5.56 10.34 4.28
N GLY A 226 5.38 9.31 5.11
CA GLY A 226 4.98 7.95 4.75
C GLY A 226 5.92 6.85 5.26
N ARG A 227 7.10 7.21 5.80
CA ARG A 227 8.02 6.26 6.44
C ARG A 227 7.43 5.64 7.70
N GLY A 228 6.71 6.39 8.53
CA GLY A 228 6.06 5.85 9.74
C GLY A 228 4.57 5.56 9.55
N ALA A 229 4.15 5.25 8.33
CA ALA A 229 2.73 5.10 8.03
C ALA A 229 2.07 3.90 8.73
N SER A 230 2.81 2.81 8.96
CA SER A 230 2.40 1.70 9.83
C SER A 230 2.20 2.17 11.28
N GLN A 231 3.15 2.97 11.76
CA GLN A 231 3.21 3.50 13.12
C GLN A 231 1.95 4.29 13.49
N VAL A 232 1.52 5.17 12.59
CA VAL A 232 0.36 6.06 12.78
C VAL A 232 -0.96 5.47 12.27
N HIS A 233 -0.96 4.25 11.74
CA HIS A 233 -2.12 3.72 11.01
C HIS A 233 -3.39 3.64 11.88
N LYS A 234 -3.29 3.07 13.08
CA LYS A 234 -4.43 2.92 13.98
C LYS A 234 -4.85 4.25 14.58
N GLU A 235 -3.88 5.09 14.97
CA GLU A 235 -4.17 6.39 15.57
C GLU A 235 -4.88 7.34 14.60
N SER A 236 -4.44 7.39 13.35
CA SER A 236 -5.12 8.18 12.31
C SER A 236 -6.55 7.70 12.05
N GLY A 237 -6.77 6.37 12.06
CA GLY A 237 -8.12 5.79 12.02
C GLY A 237 -8.97 6.25 13.19
N ALA A 238 -8.46 6.13 14.42
CA ALA A 238 -9.16 6.55 15.64
C ALA A 238 -9.46 8.06 15.68
N ILE A 239 -8.55 8.92 15.19
CA ILE A 239 -8.82 10.37 15.07
C ILE A 239 -10.05 10.61 14.18
N VAL A 240 -10.13 9.93 13.04
CA VAL A 240 -11.23 10.10 12.10
C VAL A 240 -12.52 9.46 12.62
N GLU A 241 -12.47 8.22 13.08
CA GLU A 241 -13.62 7.43 13.56
C GLU A 241 -14.20 7.98 14.88
N ASP A 242 -13.34 8.39 15.82
CA ASP A 242 -13.78 8.73 17.19
C ASP A 242 -13.94 10.24 17.43
N ARG A 243 -13.35 11.11 16.58
CA ARG A 243 -13.39 12.57 16.78
C ARG A 243 -14.02 13.31 15.60
N LEU A 244 -13.46 13.17 14.40
CA LEU A 244 -13.90 13.95 13.24
C LEU A 244 -15.30 13.56 12.78
N LEU A 245 -15.54 12.26 12.58
CA LEU A 245 -16.80 11.74 12.06
C LEU A 245 -17.98 12.01 13.02
N PRO A 246 -17.90 11.73 14.34
CA PRO A 246 -19.00 12.03 15.25
C PRO A 246 -19.34 13.51 15.31
N ARG A 247 -18.34 14.40 15.27
CA ARG A 247 -18.54 15.85 15.21
C ARG A 247 -19.27 16.27 13.93
N ALA A 248 -18.83 15.78 12.77
CA ALA A 248 -19.43 16.11 11.49
C ALA A 248 -20.89 15.64 11.41
N ILE A 249 -21.14 14.43 11.92
CA ILE A 249 -22.49 13.87 12.05
C ILE A 249 -23.36 14.72 12.98
N ALA A 250 -22.84 15.13 14.13
CA ALA A 250 -23.59 15.98 15.07
C ALA A 250 -23.96 17.34 14.46
N ASN A 251 -23.13 17.86 13.55
CA ASN A 251 -23.39 19.10 12.83
C ASN A 251 -24.33 18.94 11.62
N GLY A 252 -24.71 17.71 11.25
CA GLY A 252 -25.53 17.41 10.08
C GLY A 252 -24.82 17.69 8.75
N GLU A 253 -23.49 17.68 8.75
CA GLU A 253 -22.66 18.02 7.59
C GLU A 253 -22.74 16.92 6.51
N ASN A 254 -22.61 17.31 5.26
CA ASN A 254 -22.45 16.40 4.14
C ASN A 254 -21.10 15.70 4.24
N LEU A 255 -21.05 14.39 3.98
CA LEU A 255 -19.89 13.55 4.22
C LEU A 255 -19.48 12.83 2.93
N ALA A 256 -18.18 12.84 2.64
CA ALA A 256 -17.54 11.99 1.65
C ALA A 256 -16.57 11.06 2.39
N ILE A 257 -16.96 9.80 2.58
CA ILE A 257 -16.26 8.85 3.45
C ILE A 257 -15.42 7.88 2.61
N ALA A 258 -14.10 7.96 2.74
CA ALA A 258 -13.17 7.10 2.04
C ALA A 258 -12.87 5.83 2.85
N MET A 259 -13.19 4.65 2.31
CA MET A 259 -12.96 3.38 3.00
C MET A 259 -12.38 2.32 2.07
N VAL A 260 -11.67 1.33 2.64
CA VAL A 260 -11.18 0.18 1.86
C VAL A 260 -12.27 -0.88 1.67
N GLY A 261 -13.17 -1.02 2.64
CA GLY A 261 -14.29 -1.96 2.58
C GLY A 261 -13.94 -3.41 2.92
N LYS A 262 -12.90 -3.65 3.72
CA LYS A 262 -12.48 -5.01 4.13
C LYS A 262 -13.47 -5.71 5.07
N ASN A 263 -14.35 -4.96 5.75
CA ASN A 263 -15.28 -5.48 6.74
C ASN A 263 -16.71 -5.01 6.41
N PRO A 264 -17.56 -5.89 5.84
CA PRO A 264 -18.95 -5.59 5.53
C PRO A 264 -19.76 -5.14 6.74
N VAL A 265 -19.55 -5.75 7.91
CA VAL A 265 -20.27 -5.41 9.15
C VAL A 265 -20.02 -3.96 9.55
N LYS A 266 -18.77 -3.50 9.49
CA LYS A 266 -18.43 -2.09 9.76
C LYS A 266 -19.13 -1.11 8.80
N ILE A 267 -19.32 -1.51 7.54
CA ILE A 267 -20.01 -0.67 6.55
C ILE A 267 -21.50 -0.62 6.89
N GLU A 268 -22.11 -1.76 7.19
CA GLU A 268 -23.52 -1.86 7.57
C GLU A 268 -23.83 -1.06 8.83
N ASP A 269 -22.99 -1.16 9.86
CA ASP A 269 -23.14 -0.42 11.12
C ASP A 269 -23.09 1.10 10.87
N LEU A 270 -22.11 1.57 10.11
CA LEU A 270 -21.98 3.00 9.77
C LEU A 270 -23.17 3.51 8.95
N LEU A 271 -23.60 2.76 7.93
CA LEU A 271 -24.78 3.10 7.14
C LEU A 271 -26.05 3.12 8.00
N GLY A 272 -26.17 2.18 8.95
CA GLY A 272 -27.26 2.12 9.91
C GLY A 272 -27.30 3.34 10.83
N GLU A 273 -26.14 3.72 11.39
CA GLU A 273 -26.01 4.91 12.24
C GLU A 273 -26.38 6.19 11.49
N LEU A 274 -25.84 6.37 10.26
CA LEU A 274 -26.13 7.53 9.43
C LEU A 274 -27.63 7.63 9.11
N LYS A 275 -28.25 6.53 8.70
CA LYS A 275 -29.70 6.49 8.44
C LYS A 275 -30.52 6.81 9.68
N ALA A 276 -30.14 6.28 10.84
CA ALA A 276 -30.81 6.58 12.11
C ALA A 276 -30.74 8.07 12.47
N LYS A 277 -29.70 8.77 12.00
CA LYS A 277 -29.52 10.22 12.15
C LYS A 277 -30.08 11.05 10.99
N GLY A 278 -30.85 10.43 10.09
CA GLY A 278 -31.57 11.11 9.01
C GLY A 278 -30.76 11.35 7.74
N TYR A 279 -29.60 10.69 7.57
CA TYR A 279 -28.77 10.88 6.39
C TYR A 279 -29.33 10.18 5.15
N GLU A 280 -29.23 10.84 4.00
CA GLU A 280 -29.27 10.21 2.68
C GLU A 280 -27.93 9.52 2.42
N THR A 281 -27.91 8.19 2.51
CA THR A 281 -26.69 7.39 2.34
C THR A 281 -26.55 6.85 0.93
N ASN A 282 -25.40 7.09 0.31
CA ASN A 282 -25.03 6.63 -1.03
C ASN A 282 -23.75 5.78 -0.94
N LEU A 283 -23.71 4.64 -1.64
CA LEU A 283 -22.56 3.73 -1.65
C LEU A 283 -21.97 3.65 -3.05
N HIS A 284 -20.69 3.98 -3.17
CA HIS A 284 -19.93 3.98 -4.42
C HIS A 284 -18.81 2.96 -4.33
N PHE A 285 -18.68 2.08 -5.32
CA PHE A 285 -17.59 1.11 -5.39
C PHE A 285 -16.69 1.42 -6.59
N VAL A 286 -15.41 1.69 -6.32
CA VAL A 286 -14.38 1.86 -7.34
C VAL A 286 -13.65 0.54 -7.50
N ASP A 287 -14.05 -0.22 -8.52
CA ASP A 287 -13.41 -1.49 -8.83
C ASP A 287 -12.02 -1.26 -9.46
N LEU A 288 -11.01 -1.86 -8.85
CA LEU A 288 -9.69 -2.02 -9.45
C LEU A 288 -9.20 -3.43 -9.13
N PRO A 289 -8.84 -4.24 -10.14
CA PRO A 289 -8.21 -5.53 -9.91
C PRO A 289 -7.00 -5.39 -8.96
N ILE A 290 -6.89 -6.27 -7.97
CA ILE A 290 -5.82 -6.27 -6.94
C ILE A 290 -4.43 -6.17 -7.58
N GLU A 291 -4.22 -6.89 -8.69
CA GLU A 291 -2.96 -6.88 -9.42
C GLU A 291 -2.62 -5.48 -9.98
N LYS A 292 -3.61 -4.76 -10.50
CA LYS A 292 -3.42 -3.37 -10.94
C LYS A 292 -3.19 -2.43 -9.76
N ALA A 293 -3.81 -2.69 -8.60
CA ALA A 293 -3.56 -1.90 -7.40
C ALA A 293 -2.09 -2.05 -6.96
N LYS A 294 -1.59 -3.29 -6.86
CA LYS A 294 -0.18 -3.59 -6.54
C LYS A 294 0.79 -2.93 -7.51
N GLN A 295 0.54 -3.04 -8.81
CA GLN A 295 1.35 -2.40 -9.86
C GLN A 295 1.43 -0.88 -9.69
N ARG A 296 0.31 -0.22 -9.38
CA ARG A 296 0.26 1.23 -9.16
C ARG A 296 1.09 1.64 -7.95
N ILE A 297 1.04 0.87 -6.86
CA ILE A 297 1.78 1.25 -5.67
C ILE A 297 3.29 1.02 -5.85
N LEU A 298 3.69 -0.07 -6.54
CA LEU A 298 5.09 -0.27 -6.91
C LEU A 298 5.59 0.83 -7.86
N SER A 299 4.77 1.25 -8.83
CA SER A 299 5.12 2.38 -9.71
C SER A 299 5.35 3.66 -8.90
N ARG A 300 4.44 3.98 -7.97
CA ARG A 300 4.60 5.14 -7.07
C ARG A 300 5.84 5.03 -6.20
N PHE A 301 6.16 3.85 -5.68
CA PHE A 301 7.38 3.67 -4.91
C PHE A 301 8.62 4.07 -5.72
N VAL A 302 8.73 3.59 -6.96
CA VAL A 302 9.85 3.92 -7.85
C VAL A 302 9.91 5.40 -8.25
N GLU A 303 8.75 5.99 -8.54
CA GLU A 303 8.64 7.35 -9.08
C GLU A 303 8.67 8.45 -8.01
N GLU A 304 8.16 8.18 -6.80
CA GLU A 304 7.89 9.21 -5.79
C GLU A 304 8.70 9.04 -4.51
N CYS A 305 9.18 7.84 -4.17
CA CYS A 305 10.12 7.72 -3.07
C CYS A 305 11.47 8.23 -3.55
N ALA A 306 12.19 8.95 -2.70
CA ALA A 306 13.62 9.18 -2.90
C ALA A 306 14.27 8.73 -1.61
N PHE A 307 14.90 7.55 -1.65
CA PHE A 307 15.81 7.16 -0.58
C PHE A 307 16.99 8.12 -0.67
N ARG A 308 16.94 9.22 0.09
CA ARG A 308 18.14 10.01 0.37
C ARG A 308 19.00 9.14 1.28
N SER A 309 19.94 8.42 0.70
CA SER A 309 21.14 7.97 1.38
C SER A 309 21.89 9.24 1.82
N SER A 310 21.68 9.64 3.07
CA SER A 310 22.56 10.56 3.78
C SER A 310 23.71 9.77 4.38
#